data_AF-A0A9W6TM08-F1
#
_entry.id   AF-A0A9W6TM08-F1
#
_cell.length_a   1.000
_cell.length_b   1.000
_cell.length_c   1.000
_cell.angle_alpha   90.00
_cell.angle_beta   90.00
_cell.angle_gamma   90.00
#
_symmetry.space_group_name_H-M   'P 1'
#
loop_
_entity.id
_entity.type
_entity.pdbx_description
1 polymer ?
#
loop_
_entity_poly.entity_id
_entity_poly.type
_entity_poly.pdbx_seq_one_letter_code
_entity_poly.pdbx_strand_id
1 'polypeptide(L)'
;MKVKGCVVVPEDERQRDERVDDLASSRVLRDNLMHRMEAVALQEAELASALELLDYTRQRCSEQHDEFVRRLEQCEDLLRVLERTEEGRPFSVERLLTEQERAKWQQTKEMVTTILPEVLTRLEDNIELNNAKIRGVRDKMEELRANRLALREEIAVKEEAIALMLNDEEECDFV
;
A
#
# COMPACT_ATOMS: atom_id res chain seq x y z
N MET A 1 -51.46 58.60 -10.47
CA MET A 1 -51.01 58.09 -9.17
C MET A 1 -50.73 56.59 -9.32
N LYS A 2 -49.48 56.15 -9.22
CA LYS A 2 -49.12 54.73 -9.17
C LYS A 2 -48.85 54.38 -7.71
N VAL A 3 -49.75 53.65 -7.07
CA VAL A 3 -49.54 53.10 -5.73
C VAL A 3 -48.60 51.90 -5.89
N LYS A 4 -47.36 52.03 -5.43
CA LYS A 4 -46.43 50.91 -5.29
C LYS A 4 -46.99 50.01 -4.19
N GLY A 5 -47.59 48.89 -4.57
CA GLY A 5 -47.91 47.82 -3.62
C GLY A 5 -46.61 47.20 -3.13
N CYS A 6 -46.27 47.42 -1.86
CA CYS A 6 -45.31 46.58 -1.17
C CYS A 6 -45.99 45.22 -0.98
N VAL A 7 -45.57 44.22 -1.74
CA VAL A 7 -45.93 42.83 -1.45
C VAL A 7 -45.14 42.46 -0.20
N VAL A 8 -45.80 42.47 0.94
CA VAL A 8 -45.24 41.96 2.19
C VAL A 8 -45.35 40.45 2.11
N VAL A 9 -44.25 39.79 1.74
CA VAL A 9 -44.14 38.32 1.81
C VAL A 9 -44.24 37.94 3.29
N PRO A 10 -45.21 37.06 3.67
CA PRO A 10 -45.37 36.56 5.04
C PRO A 10 -44.06 35.98 5.60
N GLU A 11 -43.81 36.17 6.89
CA GLU A 11 -42.59 35.66 7.55
C GLU A 11 -42.48 34.13 7.44
N ASP A 12 -43.61 33.42 7.42
CA ASP A 12 -43.68 31.96 7.28
C ASP A 12 -43.18 31.46 5.91
N GLU A 13 -43.43 32.21 4.82
CA GLU A 13 -42.93 31.87 3.48
C GLU A 13 -41.42 32.07 3.38
N ARG A 14 -40.88 33.13 4.02
CA ARG A 14 -39.42 33.36 4.06
C ARG A 14 -38.68 32.30 4.87
N GLN A 15 -39.26 31.89 6.00
CA GLN A 15 -38.69 30.81 6.82
C GLN A 15 -38.76 29.44 6.14
N ARG A 16 -39.75 29.20 5.25
CA ARG A 16 -39.78 27.99 4.41
C ARG A 16 -38.69 28.04 3.33
N ASP A 17 -38.54 29.15 2.62
CA ASP A 17 -37.49 29.31 1.59
C ASP A 17 -36.07 29.17 2.18
N GLU A 18 -35.78 29.80 3.33
CA GLU A 18 -34.48 29.68 4.01
C GLU A 18 -34.18 28.22 4.43
N ARG A 19 -35.18 27.48 4.91
CA ARG A 19 -35.05 26.06 5.28
C ARG A 19 -34.79 25.15 4.08
N VAL A 20 -35.48 25.40 2.95
CA VAL A 20 -35.28 24.63 1.72
C VAL A 20 -33.87 24.87 1.16
N ASP A 21 -33.36 26.10 1.22
CA ASP A 21 -32.00 26.44 0.81
C ASP A 21 -30.93 25.80 1.73
N ASP A 22 -31.18 25.74 3.04
CA ASP A 22 -30.31 25.06 4.01
C ASP A 22 -30.31 23.53 3.83
N LEU A 23 -31.47 22.94 3.53
CA LEU A 23 -31.61 21.52 3.21
C LEU A 23 -30.90 21.16 1.91
N ALA A 24 -31.08 21.97 0.85
CA ALA A 24 -30.40 21.79 -0.43
C ALA A 24 -28.87 21.89 -0.26
N SER A 25 -28.39 22.88 0.50
CA SER A 25 -26.97 23.05 0.83
C SER A 25 -26.41 21.87 1.61
N SER A 26 -27.17 21.35 2.58
CA SER A 26 -26.77 20.18 3.38
C SER A 26 -26.69 18.90 2.56
N ARG A 27 -27.62 18.68 1.62
CA ARG A 27 -27.59 17.55 0.68
C ARG A 27 -26.38 17.61 -0.24
N VAL A 28 -26.08 18.77 -0.82
CA VAL A 28 -24.89 18.98 -1.66
C VAL A 28 -23.61 18.70 -0.87
N LEU A 29 -23.53 19.14 0.38
CA LEU A 29 -22.37 18.87 1.22
C LEU A 29 -22.20 17.37 1.52
N ARG A 30 -23.29 16.65 1.84
CA ARG A 30 -23.27 15.19 2.00
C ARG A 30 -22.77 14.50 0.74
N ASP A 31 -23.29 14.87 -0.44
CA ASP A 31 -22.90 14.24 -1.71
C ASP A 31 -21.42 14.48 -2.03
N ASN A 32 -20.90 15.69 -1.73
CA ASN A 32 -19.47 15.98 -1.83
C ASN A 32 -18.62 15.11 -0.88
N LEU A 33 -19.08 14.87 0.34
CA LEU A 33 -18.39 13.98 1.29
C LEU A 33 -18.42 12.53 0.83
N MET A 34 -19.55 12.06 0.28
CA MET A 34 -19.68 10.73 -0.31
C MET A 34 -18.69 10.52 -1.46
N HIS A 35 -18.58 11.48 -2.38
CA HIS A 35 -17.60 11.41 -3.47
C HIS A 35 -16.14 11.41 -2.97
N ARG A 36 -15.84 12.20 -1.92
CA ARG A 36 -14.51 12.15 -1.28
C ARG A 36 -14.24 10.79 -0.66
N MET A 37 -15.24 10.18 -0.02
CA MET A 37 -15.13 8.84 0.57
C MET A 37 -14.90 7.76 -0.51
N GLU A 38 -15.59 7.84 -1.64
CA GLU A 38 -15.39 6.95 -2.79
C GLU A 38 -13.96 7.04 -3.33
N ALA A 39 -13.43 8.27 -3.49
CA ALA A 39 -12.06 8.49 -3.95
C ALA A 39 -11.02 7.88 -2.98
N VAL A 40 -11.22 8.04 -1.67
CA VAL A 40 -10.34 7.43 -0.65
C VAL A 40 -10.43 5.90 -0.69
N ALA A 41 -11.63 5.34 -0.87
CA ALA A 41 -11.83 3.90 -0.95
C ALA A 41 -11.13 3.28 -2.18
N LEU A 42 -11.16 3.98 -3.33
CA LEU A 42 -10.42 3.59 -4.53
C LEU A 42 -8.91 3.57 -4.28
N GLN A 43 -8.37 4.63 -3.67
CA GLN A 43 -6.94 4.71 -3.33
C GLN A 43 -6.49 3.59 -2.37
N GLU A 44 -7.32 3.23 -1.38
CA GLU A 44 -7.01 2.11 -0.49
C GLU A 44 -7.00 0.78 -1.24
N ALA A 45 -7.96 0.55 -2.15
CA ALA A 45 -8.01 -0.67 -2.95
C ALA A 45 -6.79 -0.82 -3.87
N GLU A 46 -6.36 0.28 -4.51
CA GLU A 46 -5.15 0.31 -5.34
C GLU A 46 -3.89 -0.03 -4.53
N LEU A 47 -3.72 0.58 -3.35
CA LEU A 47 -2.59 0.30 -2.47
C LEU A 47 -2.62 -1.13 -1.93
N ALA A 48 -3.80 -1.65 -1.60
CA ALA A 48 -3.96 -3.03 -1.14
C ALA A 48 -3.54 -4.03 -2.23
N SER A 49 -3.98 -3.83 -3.48
CA SER A 49 -3.58 -4.67 -4.61
C SER A 49 -2.07 -4.61 -4.88
N ALA A 50 -1.47 -3.42 -4.77
CA ALA A 50 -0.02 -3.26 -4.91
C ALA A 50 0.77 -4.00 -3.82
N LEU A 51 0.29 -3.98 -2.56
CA LEU A 51 0.89 -4.74 -1.47
C LEU A 51 0.77 -6.25 -1.67
N GLU A 52 -0.36 -6.74 -2.17
CA GLU A 52 -0.54 -8.17 -2.45
C GLU A 52 0.45 -8.67 -3.51
N LEU A 53 0.64 -7.92 -4.59
CA LEU A 53 1.64 -8.24 -5.61
C LEU A 53 3.07 -8.23 -5.03
N LEU A 54 3.36 -7.28 -4.14
CA LEU A 54 4.65 -7.21 -3.47
C LEU A 54 4.88 -8.43 -2.57
N ASP A 55 3.90 -8.84 -1.78
CA ASP A 55 4.00 -10.02 -0.93
C ASP A 55 4.21 -11.30 -1.76
N TYR A 56 3.49 -11.43 -2.88
CA TYR A 56 3.70 -12.53 -3.83
C TYR A 56 5.13 -12.57 -4.37
N THR A 57 5.64 -11.43 -4.85
CA THR A 57 7.01 -11.37 -5.38
C THR A 57 8.07 -11.63 -4.31
N ARG A 58 7.84 -11.15 -3.08
CA ARG A 58 8.70 -11.42 -1.91
C ARG A 58 8.75 -12.91 -1.60
N GLN A 59 7.59 -13.58 -1.56
CA GLN A 59 7.51 -15.01 -1.30
C GLN A 59 8.27 -15.81 -2.36
N ARG A 60 8.05 -15.51 -3.64
CA ARG A 60 8.76 -16.18 -4.74
C ARG A 60 10.28 -15.99 -4.66
N CYS A 61 10.74 -14.80 -4.26
CA CYS A 61 12.16 -14.53 -4.06
C CYS A 61 12.73 -15.36 -2.90
N SER A 62 11.98 -15.49 -1.79
CA SER A 62 12.36 -16.36 -0.67
C SER A 62 12.49 -17.82 -1.11
N GLU A 63 11.52 -18.34 -1.87
CA GLU A 63 11.55 -19.71 -2.38
C GLU A 63 12.77 -19.97 -3.28
N GLN A 64 13.12 -19.01 -4.14
CA GLN A 64 14.32 -19.09 -4.98
C GLN A 64 15.60 -19.06 -4.14
N HIS A 65 15.64 -18.20 -3.12
CA HIS A 65 16.77 -18.10 -2.21
C HIS A 65 16.99 -19.42 -1.46
N ASP A 66 15.94 -20.01 -0.89
CA ASP A 66 16.02 -21.27 -0.15
C ASP A 66 16.53 -22.42 -1.04
N GLU A 67 16.11 -22.45 -2.31
CA GLU A 67 16.64 -23.40 -3.29
C GLU A 67 18.13 -23.18 -3.60
N PHE A 68 18.58 -21.92 -3.70
CA PHE A 68 20.01 -21.64 -3.88
C PHE A 68 20.83 -22.05 -2.66
N VAL A 69 20.36 -21.74 -1.44
CA VAL A 69 21.02 -22.14 -0.19
C VAL A 69 21.16 -23.66 -0.12
N ARG A 70 20.07 -24.39 -0.39
CA ARG A 70 20.08 -25.86 -0.43
C ARG A 70 21.12 -26.41 -1.42
N ARG A 71 21.23 -25.79 -2.60
CA ARG A 71 22.23 -26.20 -3.61
C ARG A 71 23.66 -25.90 -3.15
N LEU A 72 23.88 -24.78 -2.48
CA LEU A 72 25.19 -24.42 -1.93
C LEU A 72 25.62 -25.38 -0.82
N GLU A 73 24.71 -25.73 0.09
CA GLU A 73 24.96 -26.74 1.13
C GLU A 73 25.35 -28.09 0.53
N GLN A 74 24.66 -28.53 -0.54
CA GLN A 74 25.02 -29.76 -1.26
C GLN A 74 26.42 -29.70 -1.89
N CYS A 75 26.79 -28.55 -2.47
CA CYS A 75 28.14 -28.35 -2.98
C CYS A 75 29.19 -28.38 -1.88
N GLU A 76 28.92 -27.77 -0.72
CA GLU A 76 29.81 -27.79 0.44
C GLU A 76 30.01 -29.21 0.96
N ASP A 77 28.95 -30.01 1.08
CA ASP A 77 29.04 -31.40 1.52
C ASP A 77 29.86 -32.26 0.55
N LEU A 78 29.67 -32.08 -0.76
CA LEU A 78 30.47 -32.77 -1.79
C LEU A 78 31.96 -32.39 -1.67
N LEU A 79 32.28 -31.12 -1.47
CA LEU A 79 33.65 -30.66 -1.26
C LEU A 79 34.27 -31.31 -0.02
N ARG A 80 33.55 -31.35 1.11
CA ARG A 80 34.00 -32.00 2.34
C ARG A 80 34.26 -33.50 2.16
N VAL A 81 33.44 -34.19 1.37
CA VAL A 81 33.64 -35.63 1.07
C VAL A 81 34.91 -35.83 0.25
N LEU A 82 35.14 -34.99 -0.77
CA LEU A 82 36.35 -35.06 -1.59
C LEU A 82 37.60 -34.78 -0.75
N GLU A 83 37.57 -33.78 0.13
CA GLU A 83 38.68 -33.45 1.04
C GLU A 83 39.01 -34.61 2.01
N ARG A 84 38.00 -35.29 2.56
CA ARG A 84 38.19 -36.44 3.47
C ARG A 84 38.73 -37.69 2.78
N THR A 85 38.39 -37.90 1.50
CA THR A 85 38.81 -39.09 0.75
C THR A 85 40.32 -39.06 0.45
N GLU A 86 40.97 -37.89 0.56
CA GLU A 86 42.38 -37.68 0.21
C GLU A 86 43.29 -37.29 1.40
N GLU A 87 42.87 -37.53 2.64
CA GLU A 87 43.67 -37.26 3.85
C GLU A 87 45.06 -37.94 3.78
N GLY A 88 46.06 -37.18 3.34
CA GLY A 88 47.45 -37.65 3.17
C GLY A 88 48.35 -36.84 2.21
N ARG A 89 47.80 -35.95 1.37
CA ARG A 89 48.62 -35.01 0.56
C ARG A 89 48.01 -33.60 0.56
N PRO A 90 48.84 -32.53 0.55
CA PRO A 90 48.37 -31.18 0.29
C PRO A 90 47.90 -31.11 -1.16
N PHE A 91 46.61 -31.31 -1.36
CA PHE A 91 46.00 -31.36 -2.66
C PHE A 91 45.45 -29.98 -3.02
N SER A 92 46.04 -29.34 -4.04
CA SER A 92 45.37 -28.22 -4.68
C SER A 92 44.48 -28.79 -5.76
N VAL A 93 43.15 -28.66 -5.59
CA VAL A 93 42.13 -29.02 -6.58
C VAL A 93 42.47 -28.44 -7.96
N GLU A 94 43.14 -27.28 -8.00
CA GLU A 94 43.60 -26.64 -9.22
C GLU A 94 44.53 -27.55 -10.04
N ARG A 95 45.25 -28.49 -9.42
CA ARG A 95 46.13 -29.44 -10.13
C ARG A 95 45.39 -30.52 -10.93
N LEU A 96 44.15 -30.85 -10.56
CA LEU A 96 43.30 -31.78 -11.33
C LEU A 96 42.59 -31.13 -12.50
N LEU A 97 42.35 -29.82 -12.40
CA LEU A 97 41.59 -29.10 -13.40
C LEU A 97 42.39 -28.98 -14.70
N THR A 98 41.73 -29.27 -15.81
CA THR A 98 42.19 -28.89 -17.14
C THR A 98 42.35 -27.36 -17.24
N GLU A 99 43.08 -26.88 -18.24
CA GLU A 99 43.27 -25.43 -18.46
C GLU A 99 41.94 -24.66 -18.50
N GLN A 100 40.94 -25.26 -19.15
CA GLN A 100 39.60 -24.70 -19.29
C GLN A 100 38.83 -24.69 -17.96
N GLU A 101 38.99 -25.73 -17.14
CA GLU A 101 38.36 -25.81 -15.82
C GLU A 101 39.04 -24.87 -14.81
N ARG A 102 40.36 -24.67 -14.90
CA ARG A 102 41.06 -23.66 -14.10
C ARG A 102 40.57 -22.24 -14.40
N ALA A 103 40.42 -21.90 -15.67
CA ALA A 103 39.90 -20.60 -16.07
C ALA A 103 38.49 -20.35 -15.48
N LYS A 104 37.61 -21.35 -15.52
CA LYS A 104 36.28 -21.29 -14.87
C LYS A 104 36.36 -21.19 -13.35
N TRP A 105 37.28 -21.91 -12.73
CA TRP A 105 37.52 -21.87 -11.28
C TRP A 105 38.02 -20.50 -10.84
N GLN A 106 38.99 -19.92 -11.54
CA GLN A 106 39.48 -18.57 -11.25
C GLN A 106 38.40 -17.51 -11.46
N GLN A 107 37.60 -17.62 -12.52
CA GLN A 107 36.44 -16.73 -12.72
C GLN A 107 35.42 -16.85 -11.59
N THR A 108 35.10 -18.08 -11.17
CA THR A 108 34.18 -18.33 -10.04
C THR A 108 34.76 -17.81 -8.74
N LYS A 109 36.05 -18.02 -8.50
CA LYS A 109 36.77 -17.57 -7.31
C LYS A 109 36.78 -16.05 -7.23
N GLU A 110 37.08 -15.37 -8.32
CA GLU A 110 36.99 -13.91 -8.42
C GLU A 110 35.56 -13.45 -8.15
N MET A 111 34.57 -14.03 -8.85
CA MET A 111 33.16 -13.71 -8.62
C MET A 111 32.74 -13.88 -7.16
N VAL A 112 33.12 -14.96 -6.49
CA VAL A 112 32.74 -15.24 -5.08
C VAL A 112 33.51 -14.36 -4.09
N THR A 113 34.77 -14.03 -4.35
CA THR A 113 35.62 -13.33 -3.38
C THR A 113 35.56 -11.81 -3.50
N THR A 114 35.23 -11.27 -4.67
CA THR A 114 35.22 -9.82 -4.91
C THR A 114 33.84 -9.31 -5.29
N ILE A 115 33.21 -9.91 -6.31
CA ILE A 115 31.96 -9.39 -6.89
C ILE A 115 30.75 -9.68 -5.98
N LEU A 116 30.64 -10.92 -5.49
CA LEU A 116 29.49 -11.36 -4.71
C LEU A 116 29.34 -10.59 -3.39
N PRO A 117 30.41 -10.32 -2.61
CA PRO A 117 30.31 -9.47 -1.42
C PRO A 117 29.78 -8.06 -1.73
N GLU A 118 30.28 -7.41 -2.78
CA GLU A 118 29.80 -6.08 -3.18
C GLU A 118 28.33 -6.10 -3.57
N VAL A 119 27.90 -7.12 -4.30
CA VAL A 119 26.50 -7.30 -4.68
C VAL A 119 25.63 -7.57 -3.46
N LEU A 120 26.08 -8.38 -2.50
CA LEU A 120 25.37 -8.65 -1.26
C LEU A 120 25.14 -7.38 -0.45
N THR A 121 26.18 -6.56 -0.25
CA THR A 121 26.04 -5.28 0.46
C THR A 121 25.03 -4.35 -0.23
N ARG A 122 25.09 -4.26 -1.58
CA ARG A 122 24.11 -3.46 -2.34
C ARG A 122 22.68 -4.01 -2.22
N LEU A 123 22.52 -5.33 -2.13
CA LEU A 123 21.22 -5.96 -1.93
C LEU A 123 20.69 -5.70 -0.52
N GLU A 124 21.54 -5.74 0.50
CA GLU A 124 21.19 -5.38 1.88
C GLU A 124 20.68 -3.93 1.95
N ASP A 125 21.42 -2.98 1.39
CA ASP A 125 21.00 -1.57 1.29
C ASP A 125 19.64 -1.42 0.56
N ASN A 126 19.45 -2.19 -0.51
CA ASN A 126 18.20 -2.16 -1.28
C ASN A 126 17.02 -2.72 -0.48
N ILE A 127 17.25 -3.81 0.27
CA ILE A 127 16.25 -4.42 1.15
C ILE A 127 15.86 -3.42 2.25
N GLU A 128 16.81 -2.75 2.88
CA GLU A 128 16.53 -1.73 3.89
C GLU A 128 15.71 -0.57 3.32
N LEU A 129 16.11 -0.05 2.16
CA LEU A 129 15.39 1.03 1.48
C LEU A 129 13.96 0.61 1.10
N ASN A 130 13.78 -0.60 0.58
CA ASN A 130 12.46 -1.11 0.22
C ASN A 130 11.59 -1.34 1.45
N ASN A 131 12.15 -1.87 2.53
CA ASN A 131 11.44 -2.02 3.80
C ASN A 131 10.97 -0.67 4.37
N ALA A 132 11.80 0.38 4.24
CA ALA A 132 11.39 1.74 4.61
C ALA A 132 10.23 2.24 3.75
N LYS A 133 10.26 2.03 2.42
CA LYS A 133 9.16 2.39 1.52
C LYS A 133 7.87 1.64 1.85
N ILE A 134 7.96 0.34 2.13
CA ILE A 134 6.80 -0.50 2.49
C ILE A 134 6.14 0.01 3.77
N ARG A 135 6.95 0.38 4.78
CA ARG A 135 6.42 1.01 6.00
C ARG A 135 5.67 2.29 5.68
N GLY A 136 6.25 3.19 4.88
CA GLY A 136 5.57 4.42 4.45
C GLY A 136 4.26 4.17 3.68
N VAL A 137 4.19 3.14 2.84
CA VAL A 137 2.94 2.74 2.17
C VAL A 137 1.90 2.25 3.17
N ARG A 138 2.30 1.42 4.15
CA ARG A 138 1.40 0.94 5.20
C ARG A 138 0.86 2.08 6.06
N ASP A 139 1.72 3.02 6.45
CA ASP A 139 1.31 4.20 7.22
C ASP A 139 0.30 5.04 6.43
N LYS A 140 0.51 5.23 5.13
CA LYS A 140 -0.43 5.93 4.25
C LYS A 140 -1.77 5.19 4.12
N MET A 141 -1.77 3.86 4.09
CA MET A 141 -3.01 3.09 4.10
C MET A 141 -3.77 3.24 5.42
N GLU A 142 -3.07 3.26 6.55
CA GLU A 142 -3.64 3.53 7.87
C GLU A 142 -4.31 4.91 7.90
N GLU A 143 -3.62 5.93 7.37
CA GLU A 143 -4.14 7.30 7.25
C GLU A 143 -5.40 7.36 6.37
N LEU A 144 -5.40 6.69 5.21
CA LEU A 144 -6.57 6.63 4.33
C LEU A 144 -7.76 5.94 5.01
N ARG A 145 -7.51 4.87 5.77
CA ARG A 145 -8.56 4.18 6.55
C ARG A 145 -9.15 5.08 7.62
N ALA A 146 -8.30 5.82 8.35
CA ALA A 146 -8.73 6.79 9.35
C ALA A 146 -9.54 7.93 8.71
N ASN A 147 -9.07 8.49 7.59
CA ASN A 147 -9.78 9.52 6.83
C ASN A 147 -11.14 9.02 6.33
N ARG A 148 -11.22 7.78 5.84
CA ARG A 148 -12.50 7.18 5.42
C ARG A 148 -13.46 7.05 6.60
N LEU A 149 -12.98 6.67 7.78
CA LEU A 149 -13.82 6.56 8.98
C LEU A 149 -14.36 7.93 9.40
N ALA A 150 -13.51 8.95 9.44
CA ALA A 150 -13.91 10.32 9.76
C ALA A 150 -14.95 10.87 8.75
N LEU A 151 -14.76 10.61 7.45
CA LEU A 151 -15.74 11.00 6.43
C LEU A 151 -17.09 10.31 6.66
N ARG A 152 -17.11 9.03 7.04
CA ARG A 152 -18.37 8.33 7.36
C ARG A 152 -19.09 8.95 8.54
N GLU A 153 -18.36 9.32 9.59
CA GLU A 153 -18.93 10.00 10.75
C GLU A 153 -19.50 11.36 10.35
N GLU A 154 -18.79 12.14 9.54
CA GLU A 154 -19.27 13.43 9.03
C GLU A 154 -20.53 13.27 8.15
N ILE A 155 -20.55 12.27 7.27
CA ILE A 155 -21.73 11.94 6.46
C ILE A 155 -22.92 11.58 7.36
N ALA A 156 -22.72 10.73 8.37
CA ALA A 156 -23.79 10.32 9.28
C ALA A 156 -24.41 11.51 10.02
N VAL A 157 -23.57 12.46 10.49
CA VAL A 157 -24.04 13.71 11.11
C VAL A 157 -24.86 14.55 10.12
N LYS A 158 -24.45 14.62 8.84
CA LYS A 158 -25.20 15.35 7.81
C LYS A 158 -26.51 14.65 7.46
N GLU A 159 -26.52 13.32 7.41
CA GLU A 159 -27.73 12.53 7.18
C GLU A 159 -28.74 12.70 8.32
N GLU A 160 -28.27 12.70 9.57
CA GLU A 160 -29.11 12.97 10.74
C GLU A 160 -29.70 14.39 10.70
N ALA A 161 -28.89 15.41 10.37
CA ALA A 161 -29.37 16.78 10.23
C ALA A 161 -30.42 16.91 9.11
N ILE A 162 -30.22 16.25 7.97
CA ILE A 162 -31.19 16.20 6.87
C ILE A 162 -32.48 15.52 7.32
N ALA A 163 -32.40 14.41 8.06
CA ALA A 163 -33.57 13.70 8.55
C ALA A 163 -34.40 14.54 9.53
N LEU A 164 -33.74 15.29 10.43
CA LEU A 164 -34.41 16.23 11.33
C LEU A 164 -35.14 17.34 10.56
N MET A 165 -34.46 17.98 9.60
CA MET A 165 -35.07 19.04 8.78
C MET A 165 -36.28 18.54 7.97
N LEU A 166 -36.25 17.29 7.48
CA LEU A 166 -37.37 16.68 6.77
C LEU A 166 -38.55 16.35 7.68
N ASN A 167 -38.30 15.87 8.90
CA ASN A 167 -39.37 15.60 9.87
C ASN A 167 -40.05 16.91 10.34
N ASP A 168 -39.28 17.99 10.51
CA ASP A 168 -39.81 19.31 10.86
C ASP A 168 -40.68 19.93 9.73
N GLU A 169 -40.39 19.59 8.47
CA GLU A 169 -41.23 19.95 7.31
C GLU A 169 -42.55 19.17 7.29
N GLU A 170 -42.54 17.87 7.59
CA GLU A 170 -43.75 17.04 7.63
C GLU A 170 -44.71 17.48 8.76
N GLU A 171 -44.22 17.90 9.92
CA GLU A 171 -45.06 18.42 11.00
C GLU A 171 -45.68 19.80 10.68
N CYS A 172 -45.05 20.61 9.82
CA CYS A 172 -45.54 21.92 9.40
C CYS A 172 -46.63 21.89 8.31
N ASP A 173 -46.79 20.78 7.60
CA ASP A 173 -47.81 20.61 6.54
C ASP A 173 -49.13 20.01 7.04
N PHE A 174 -49.22 19.64 8.32
CA PHE A 174 -50.42 19.07 8.97
C PHE A 174 -51.17 20.05 9.91
N VAL A 175 -50.81 21.34 9.94
CA VAL A 175 -51.49 22.39 10.75
C VAL A 175 -52.24 23.39 9.87
#